data_AF-A0A4Y9N1G2-F1
#
_entry.id   AF-A0A4Y9N1G2-F1
#
_cell.length_a   1.000
_cell.length_b   1.000
_cell.length_c   1.000
_cell.angle_alpha   90.00
_cell.angle_beta   90.00
_cell.angle_gamma   90.00
#
_symmetry.space_group_name_H-M   'P 1'
#
loop_
_entity.id
_entity.type
_entity.pdbx_description
1 polymer ?
#
loop_
_entity_poly.entity_id
_entity_poly.type
_entity_poly.pdbx_seq_one_letter_code
_entity_poly.pdbx_strand_id
1 'polypeptide(L)'
;MSVETTSAAALVSVTDDQADTRPRQRQARTTKQAAEPRALTLICERCERPVRGVGAGFAYVDLRDAQAVAMGHRPPGAEDGGKAGWSVAHKACAPEATATINPYFRMWAERVSTTDDLLDAVADLSRLSWFGHTDWGGLVRRLLADTEHDRTEGPAQRARQAAERRAGQLAADDPRHGTVNGYNNYGCRCEECRLAFSDAHARKKAAKAALSAAHSDDHGSGGVDGH
;
A
#
# COMPACT_ATOMS: atom_id res chain seq x y z
N MET A 1 -56.46 -1.39 -26.53
CA MET A 1 -56.58 -2.66 -25.80
C MET A 1 -56.13 -2.39 -24.38
N SER A 2 -57.10 -2.20 -23.49
CA SER A 2 -56.91 -1.84 -22.08
C SER A 2 -56.58 -3.11 -21.30
N VAL A 3 -55.53 -3.08 -20.47
CA VAL A 3 -55.22 -4.17 -19.54
C VAL A 3 -55.49 -3.70 -18.13
N GLU A 4 -56.41 -4.40 -17.48
CA GLU A 4 -56.94 -4.13 -16.15
C GLU A 4 -55.98 -4.58 -15.04
N THR A 5 -55.85 -3.71 -14.06
CA THR A 5 -55.15 -3.88 -12.79
C THR A 5 -55.99 -4.76 -11.86
N THR A 6 -55.43 -5.83 -11.28
CA THR A 6 -56.08 -6.55 -10.17
C THR A 6 -55.15 -6.65 -8.98
N SER A 7 -55.47 -5.85 -7.95
CA SER A 7 -54.91 -5.88 -6.61
C SER A 7 -55.50 -7.06 -5.81
N ALA A 8 -54.66 -7.79 -5.11
CA ALA A 8 -55.06 -8.72 -4.06
C ALA A 8 -54.37 -8.34 -2.75
N ALA A 9 -55.17 -7.84 -1.80
CA ALA A 9 -54.76 -7.52 -0.45
C ALA A 9 -54.80 -8.80 0.41
N ALA A 10 -53.68 -9.16 1.02
CA ALA A 10 -53.60 -10.25 2.00
C ALA A 10 -53.71 -9.67 3.42
N LEU A 11 -54.74 -10.11 4.14
CA LEU A 11 -54.98 -9.85 5.56
C LEU A 11 -53.97 -10.66 6.40
N VAL A 12 -53.20 -9.97 7.22
CA VAL A 12 -52.29 -10.57 8.21
C VAL A 12 -53.00 -10.61 9.57
N SER A 13 -53.19 -11.81 10.11
CA SER A 13 -53.75 -12.05 11.44
C SER A 13 -52.72 -11.73 12.52
N VAL A 14 -53.12 -10.86 13.45
CA VAL A 14 -52.36 -10.51 14.65
C VAL A 14 -52.71 -11.53 15.74
N THR A 15 -51.73 -12.29 16.23
CA THR A 15 -51.89 -13.18 17.39
C THR A 15 -51.33 -12.53 18.65
N ASP A 16 -52.11 -12.67 19.71
CA ASP A 16 -51.95 -12.17 21.07
C ASP A 16 -50.61 -12.50 21.73
N ASP A 17 -50.05 -11.47 22.37
CA ASP A 17 -48.73 -11.39 23.02
C ASP A 17 -48.84 -11.89 24.47
N GLN A 18 -48.43 -13.13 24.74
CA GLN A 18 -48.30 -13.65 26.11
C GLN A 18 -47.03 -13.09 26.77
N ALA A 19 -47.24 -12.24 27.79
CA ALA A 19 -46.21 -11.63 28.61
C ALA A 19 -45.40 -12.68 29.42
N ASP A 20 -44.20 -13.01 28.93
CA ASP A 20 -43.19 -13.84 29.61
C ASP A 20 -42.41 -12.99 30.63
N THR A 21 -42.79 -13.08 31.91
CA THR A 21 -42.12 -12.44 33.05
C THR A 21 -40.94 -13.27 33.55
N ARG A 22 -39.95 -13.54 32.71
CA ARG A 22 -38.68 -14.13 33.16
C ARG A 22 -37.72 -13.06 33.71
N PRO A 23 -37.04 -13.32 34.84
CA PRO A 23 -36.11 -12.36 35.44
C PRO A 23 -34.98 -12.08 34.46
N ARG A 24 -34.82 -10.81 34.09
CA ARG A 24 -33.78 -10.30 33.20
C ARG A 24 -32.41 -10.62 33.79
N GLN A 25 -31.84 -11.74 33.38
CA GLN A 25 -30.44 -12.07 33.60
C GLN A 25 -29.63 -10.92 33.01
N ARG A 26 -28.97 -10.17 33.89
CA ARG A 26 -28.16 -8.98 33.58
C ARG A 26 -26.94 -9.48 32.80
N GLN A 27 -27.11 -9.71 31.51
CA GLN A 27 -26.04 -10.08 30.60
C GLN A 27 -24.96 -9.02 30.74
N ALA A 28 -23.80 -9.44 31.23
CA ALA A 28 -22.62 -8.59 31.30
C ALA A 28 -22.44 -7.98 29.91
N ARG A 29 -22.53 -6.66 29.83
CA ARG A 29 -22.17 -5.89 28.63
C ARG A 29 -20.74 -6.32 28.28
N THR A 30 -20.62 -7.24 27.33
CA THR A 30 -19.37 -7.47 26.62
C THR A 30 -18.98 -6.11 26.09
N THR A 31 -17.92 -5.53 26.66
CA THR A 31 -17.31 -4.32 26.16
C THR A 31 -17.13 -4.52 24.67
N LYS A 32 -17.92 -3.79 23.89
CA LYS A 32 -17.86 -3.73 22.43
C LYS A 32 -16.43 -3.33 22.13
N GLN A 33 -15.55 -4.32 21.90
CA GLN A 33 -14.22 -4.08 21.40
C GLN A 33 -14.44 -3.21 20.17
N ALA A 34 -14.01 -1.95 20.26
CA ALA A 34 -14.00 -1.08 19.11
C ALA A 34 -13.21 -1.85 18.07
N ALA A 35 -13.89 -2.28 17.00
CA ALA A 35 -13.26 -3.06 15.96
C ALA A 35 -12.08 -2.23 15.47
N GLU A 36 -10.86 -2.74 15.64
CA GLU A 36 -9.67 -2.04 15.19
C GLU A 36 -9.86 -1.72 13.70
N PRO A 37 -9.52 -0.49 13.27
CA PRO A 37 -9.68 -0.09 11.88
C PRO A 37 -8.93 -1.11 11.01
N ARG A 38 -9.64 -1.64 10.02
CA ARG A 38 -9.12 -2.68 9.13
C ARG A 38 -7.95 -2.10 8.33
N ALA A 39 -6.74 -2.37 8.79
CA ALA A 39 -5.51 -1.99 8.08
C ALA A 39 -5.51 -2.63 6.69
N LEU A 40 -5.24 -1.80 5.68
CA LEU A 40 -5.10 -2.17 4.29
C LEU A 40 -3.60 -2.24 3.92
N THR A 41 -3.26 -3.17 3.03
CA THR A 41 -1.88 -3.37 2.57
C THR A 41 -1.82 -3.27 1.06
N LEU A 42 -0.85 -2.50 0.57
CA LEU A 42 -0.45 -2.43 -0.83
C LEU A 42 0.79 -3.28 -1.05
N ILE A 43 0.85 -4.06 -2.12
CA ILE A 43 2.04 -4.81 -2.54
C ILE A 43 2.67 -4.13 -3.76
N CYS A 44 3.98 -3.94 -3.74
CA CYS A 44 4.72 -3.35 -4.85
C CYS A 44 4.76 -4.32 -6.04
N GLU A 45 4.37 -3.88 -7.24
CA GLU A 45 4.35 -4.71 -8.46
C GLU A 45 5.74 -5.14 -8.92
N ARG A 46 6.77 -4.37 -8.57
CA ARG A 46 8.13 -4.60 -9.08
C ARG A 46 8.96 -5.55 -8.22
N CYS A 47 8.66 -5.61 -6.93
CA CYS A 47 9.44 -6.44 -6.02
C CYS A 47 8.58 -7.32 -5.10
N GLU A 48 7.27 -7.34 -5.32
CA GLU A 48 6.29 -8.23 -4.67
C GLU A 48 6.34 -8.16 -3.14
N ARG A 49 6.75 -7.01 -2.61
CA ARG A 49 6.83 -6.77 -1.15
C ARG A 49 5.79 -5.76 -0.71
N PRO A 50 5.22 -5.93 0.50
CA PRO A 50 4.34 -4.94 1.10
C PRO A 50 4.99 -3.54 1.16
N VAL A 51 4.21 -2.51 0.82
CA VAL A 51 4.57 -1.12 0.97
C VAL A 51 4.22 -0.70 2.39
N ARG A 52 5.22 -0.64 3.27
CA ARG A 52 5.04 -0.35 4.70
C ARG A 52 5.87 0.86 5.13
N GLY A 53 5.26 1.73 5.92
CA GLY A 53 5.91 2.91 6.49
C GLY A 53 5.60 4.19 5.70
N VAL A 54 5.77 5.33 6.38
CA VAL A 54 5.52 6.65 5.82
C VAL A 54 6.49 6.93 4.66
N GLY A 55 5.96 7.34 3.51
CA GLY A 55 6.76 7.62 2.32
C GLY A 55 7.43 6.39 1.69
N ALA A 56 7.03 5.17 2.07
CA ALA A 56 7.64 3.94 1.56
C ALA A 56 7.26 3.66 0.10
N GLY A 57 6.08 4.09 -0.34
CA GLY A 57 5.59 3.88 -1.68
C GLY A 57 4.21 4.50 -1.92
N PHE A 58 3.69 4.27 -3.11
CA PHE A 58 2.49 4.95 -3.59
C PHE A 58 1.78 4.10 -4.66
N ALA A 59 0.49 4.32 -4.79
CA ALA A 59 -0.26 4.01 -6.00
C ALA A 59 -0.12 5.21 -6.97
N TYR A 60 0.01 4.95 -8.27
CA TYR A 60 0.15 6.00 -9.28
C TYR A 60 -0.53 5.63 -10.59
N VAL A 61 -0.89 6.65 -11.36
CA VAL A 61 -1.50 6.53 -12.69
C VAL A 61 -0.88 7.57 -13.62
N ASP A 62 -0.63 7.23 -14.87
CA ASP A 62 -0.16 8.17 -15.89
C ASP A 62 -1.34 9.05 -16.35
N LEU A 63 -1.25 10.36 -16.10
CA LEU A 63 -2.31 11.29 -16.50
C LEU A 63 -2.42 11.45 -18.01
N ARG A 64 -1.37 11.13 -18.78
CA ARG A 64 -1.44 11.12 -20.25
C ARG A 64 -2.32 9.99 -20.73
N ASP A 65 -2.23 8.82 -20.09
CA ASP A 65 -3.09 7.69 -20.39
C ASP A 65 -4.54 8.01 -20.03
N ALA A 66 -4.78 8.60 -18.84
CA ALA A 66 -6.12 9.01 -18.44
C ALA A 66 -6.73 10.03 -19.43
N GLN A 67 -5.91 10.98 -19.91
CA GLN A 67 -6.32 11.95 -20.93
C GLN A 67 -6.55 11.30 -22.30
N ALA A 68 -5.72 10.34 -22.70
CA ALA A 68 -5.91 9.59 -23.94
C ALA A 68 -7.25 8.86 -23.94
N VAL A 69 -7.61 8.21 -22.82
CA VAL A 69 -8.91 7.57 -22.62
C VAL A 69 -10.06 8.58 -22.71
N ALA A 70 -9.90 9.77 -22.12
CA ALA A 70 -10.90 10.84 -22.21
C ALA A 70 -11.14 11.29 -23.67
N MET A 71 -10.11 11.20 -24.53
CA MET A 71 -10.20 11.48 -25.96
C MET A 71 -10.65 10.26 -26.80
N GLY A 72 -11.00 9.14 -26.18
CA GLY A 72 -11.42 7.91 -26.87
C GLY A 72 -10.28 7.07 -27.42
N HIS A 73 -9.03 7.36 -27.04
CA HIS A 73 -7.88 6.53 -27.39
C HIS A 73 -7.65 5.44 -26.34
N ARG A 74 -7.22 4.26 -26.80
CA ARG A 74 -6.84 3.15 -25.91
C ARG A 74 -5.37 3.31 -25.51
N PRO A 75 -5.04 3.48 -24.22
CA PRO A 75 -3.66 3.57 -23.80
C PRO A 75 -2.97 2.20 -23.92
N PRO A 76 -1.65 2.17 -24.13
CA PRO A 76 -0.89 0.94 -24.20
C PRO A 76 -1.00 0.18 -22.87
N GLY A 77 -1.34 -1.11 -22.93
CA GLY A 77 -1.49 -1.95 -21.73
C GLY A 77 -2.81 -1.79 -20.97
N ALA A 78 -3.79 -1.03 -21.47
CA ALA A 78 -5.13 -1.05 -20.90
C ALA A 78 -5.76 -2.45 -20.99
N GLU A 79 -6.09 -3.00 -19.82
CA GLU A 79 -6.96 -4.17 -19.67
C GLU A 79 -8.38 -3.89 -20.21
N ASP A 80 -9.23 -4.91 -20.17
CA ASP A 80 -10.60 -4.84 -20.64
C ASP A 80 -11.34 -3.66 -20.00
N GLY A 81 -11.85 -2.75 -20.84
CA GLY A 81 -12.54 -1.54 -20.42
C GLY A 81 -11.84 -0.23 -20.80
N GLY A 82 -10.61 -0.29 -21.30
CA GLY A 82 -9.95 0.86 -21.94
C GLY A 82 -9.69 2.04 -21.01
N LYS A 83 -9.56 1.79 -19.71
CA LYS A 83 -9.23 2.81 -18.69
C LYS A 83 -7.73 2.85 -18.43
N ALA A 84 -7.23 3.98 -17.94
CA ALA A 84 -5.84 4.11 -17.51
C ALA A 84 -5.60 3.30 -16.23
N GLY A 85 -4.64 2.38 -16.26
CA GLY A 85 -4.32 1.48 -15.16
C GLY A 85 -3.62 2.19 -14.00
N TRP A 86 -3.91 1.75 -12.78
CA TRP A 86 -3.16 2.16 -11.59
C TRP A 86 -2.06 1.15 -11.30
N SER A 87 -0.87 1.66 -11.00
CA SER A 87 0.27 0.87 -10.56
C SER A 87 0.63 1.14 -9.10
N VAL A 88 1.25 0.19 -8.43
CA VAL A 88 1.72 0.30 -7.04
C VAL A 88 3.21 0.00 -6.95
N ALA A 89 3.97 0.92 -6.36
CA ALA A 89 5.41 0.75 -6.21
C ALA A 89 5.97 1.36 -4.92
N HIS A 90 7.07 0.80 -4.43
CA HIS A 90 7.93 1.52 -3.50
C HIS A 90 8.57 2.72 -4.21
N LYS A 91 8.91 3.76 -3.44
CA LYS A 91 9.64 4.93 -3.93
C LYS A 91 10.93 4.54 -4.67
N ALA A 92 11.66 3.57 -4.12
CA ALA A 92 12.89 3.06 -4.71
C ALA A 92 12.67 2.15 -5.95
N CYS A 93 11.48 1.55 -6.07
CA CYS A 93 11.16 0.65 -7.17
C CYS A 93 10.72 1.41 -8.43
N ALA A 94 10.10 2.59 -8.28
CA ALA A 94 9.65 3.44 -9.39
C ALA A 94 10.22 4.86 -9.28
N PRO A 95 11.54 5.04 -9.44
CA PRO A 95 12.16 6.37 -9.38
C PRO A 95 11.58 7.35 -10.41
N GLU A 96 11.17 6.88 -11.59
CA GLU A 96 10.55 7.67 -12.64
C GLU A 96 9.23 8.34 -12.21
N ALA A 97 8.46 7.67 -11.34
CA ALA A 97 7.22 8.22 -10.79
C ALA A 97 7.50 9.28 -9.73
N THR A 98 8.75 9.40 -9.26
CA THR A 98 9.15 10.37 -8.23
C THR A 98 9.95 11.55 -8.76
N ALA A 99 10.26 11.59 -10.06
CA ALA A 99 11.00 12.68 -10.69
C ALA A 99 10.25 14.02 -10.56
N THR A 100 10.96 15.14 -10.53
CA THR A 100 10.35 16.48 -10.34
C THR A 100 9.33 16.83 -11.41
N ILE A 101 9.62 16.48 -12.66
CA ILE A 101 8.73 16.67 -13.80
C ILE A 101 8.27 15.29 -14.23
N ASN A 102 7.05 14.92 -13.84
CA ASN A 102 6.48 13.65 -14.22
C ASN A 102 4.97 13.76 -14.49
N PRO A 103 4.42 12.94 -15.40
CA PRO A 103 3.01 12.97 -15.77
C PRO A 103 2.15 12.14 -14.81
N TYR A 104 2.69 11.65 -13.69
CA TYR A 104 2.00 10.71 -12.82
C TYR A 104 1.27 11.43 -11.69
N PHE A 105 0.00 11.11 -11.53
CA PHE A 105 -0.67 11.35 -10.26
C PHE A 105 -0.24 10.28 -9.26
N ARG A 106 0.05 10.68 -8.02
CA ARG A 106 0.49 9.78 -6.95
C ARG A 106 -0.41 9.90 -5.74
N MET A 107 -0.76 8.75 -5.19
CA MET A 107 -1.42 8.59 -3.91
C MET A 107 -0.51 7.77 -3.00
N TRP A 108 0.06 8.41 -1.99
CA TRP A 108 0.93 7.74 -1.03
C TRP A 108 0.18 6.65 -0.27
N ALA A 109 0.86 5.54 0.03
CA ALA A 109 0.25 4.37 0.67
C ALA A 109 -0.38 4.70 2.03
N GLU A 110 0.23 5.62 2.79
CA GLU A 110 -0.30 6.12 4.06
C GLU A 110 -1.67 6.80 3.92
N ARG A 111 -2.04 7.31 2.74
CA ARG A 111 -3.34 7.95 2.48
C ARG A 111 -4.47 6.94 2.25
N VAL A 112 -4.17 5.64 2.20
CA VAL A 112 -5.15 4.56 2.03
C VAL A 112 -4.87 3.40 2.99
N SER A 113 -4.37 3.73 4.19
CA SER A 113 -3.93 2.74 5.17
C SER A 113 -5.07 2.01 5.88
N THR A 114 -6.26 2.61 5.87
CA THR A 114 -7.49 2.06 6.44
C THR A 114 -8.64 2.14 5.44
N THR A 115 -9.76 1.47 5.76
CA THR A 115 -10.98 1.58 4.95
C THR A 115 -11.53 2.99 4.91
N ASP A 116 -11.46 3.73 6.02
CA ASP A 116 -11.94 5.12 6.07
C ASP A 116 -11.04 6.03 5.23
N ASP A 117 -9.71 5.88 5.33
CA ASP A 117 -8.76 6.61 4.49
C ASP A 117 -9.01 6.35 2.99
N LEU A 118 -9.35 5.11 2.63
CA LEU A 118 -9.68 4.75 1.26
C LEU A 118 -10.95 5.47 0.78
N LEU A 119 -11.98 5.55 1.62
CA LEU A 119 -13.22 6.25 1.28
C LEU A 119 -12.98 7.76 1.12
N ASP A 120 -12.18 8.37 2.00
CA ASP A 120 -11.78 9.77 1.89
C ASP A 120 -10.97 10.02 0.61
N ALA A 121 -10.03 9.13 0.28
CA ALA A 121 -9.30 9.19 -0.99
C ALA A 121 -10.25 9.12 -2.20
N VAL A 122 -11.27 8.25 -2.20
CA VAL A 122 -12.27 8.19 -3.27
C VAL A 122 -13.04 9.50 -3.39
N ALA A 123 -13.51 10.04 -2.26
CA ALA A 123 -14.28 11.27 -2.25
C ALA A 123 -13.47 12.44 -2.84
N ASP A 124 -12.19 12.57 -2.47
CA ASP A 124 -11.32 13.61 -3.01
C ASP A 124 -11.00 13.40 -4.50
N LEU A 125 -10.67 12.17 -4.91
CA LEU A 125 -10.33 11.87 -6.30
C LEU A 125 -11.51 12.00 -7.25
N SER A 126 -12.74 11.69 -6.79
CA SER A 126 -13.96 11.79 -7.58
C SER A 126 -14.27 13.20 -8.08
N ARG A 127 -13.67 14.23 -7.46
CA ARG A 127 -13.81 15.64 -7.88
C ARG A 127 -12.92 15.99 -9.08
N LEU A 128 -11.97 15.11 -9.43
CA LEU A 128 -11.03 15.34 -10.52
C LEU A 128 -11.61 14.79 -11.84
N SER A 129 -11.61 15.60 -12.89
CA SER A 129 -12.21 15.24 -14.18
C SER A 129 -11.57 14.01 -14.84
N TRP A 130 -10.27 13.79 -14.64
CA TRP A 130 -9.55 12.65 -15.19
C TRP A 130 -9.88 11.32 -14.47
N PHE A 131 -10.41 11.35 -13.25
CA PHE A 131 -10.58 10.17 -12.40
C PHE A 131 -11.49 9.11 -13.04
N GLY A 132 -12.59 9.55 -13.68
CA GLY A 132 -13.54 8.67 -14.37
C GLY A 132 -12.93 7.88 -15.53
N HIS A 133 -11.76 8.30 -16.03
CA HIS A 133 -11.01 7.67 -17.11
C HIS A 133 -9.92 6.71 -16.63
N THR A 134 -9.84 6.48 -15.31
CA THR A 134 -8.90 5.54 -14.70
C THR A 134 -9.59 4.27 -14.21
N ASP A 135 -8.85 3.18 -14.05
CA ASP A 135 -9.32 1.93 -13.45
C ASP A 135 -9.11 1.92 -11.94
N TRP A 136 -9.73 2.88 -11.26
CA TRP A 136 -9.75 2.93 -9.80
C TRP A 136 -10.33 1.64 -9.18
N GLY A 137 -11.32 1.03 -9.85
CA GLY A 137 -11.92 -0.23 -9.41
C GLY A 137 -10.90 -1.37 -9.39
N GLY A 138 -10.00 -1.44 -10.39
CA GLY A 138 -8.87 -2.36 -10.42
C GLY A 138 -7.94 -2.19 -9.22
N LEU A 139 -7.56 -0.94 -8.91
CA LEU A 139 -6.74 -0.66 -7.73
C LEU A 139 -7.41 -1.12 -6.43
N VAL A 140 -8.70 -0.84 -6.24
CA VAL A 140 -9.43 -1.23 -5.02
C VAL A 140 -9.51 -2.75 -4.89
N ARG A 141 -9.88 -3.47 -5.95
CA ARG A 141 -9.93 -4.94 -5.94
C ARG A 141 -8.56 -5.52 -5.57
N ARG A 142 -7.50 -4.96 -6.13
CA ARG A 142 -6.14 -5.35 -5.85
C ARG A 142 -5.72 -5.06 -4.40
N LEU A 143 -6.00 -3.87 -3.88
CA LEU A 143 -5.73 -3.50 -2.49
C LEU A 143 -6.38 -4.47 -1.49
N LEU A 144 -7.61 -4.89 -1.76
CA LEU A 144 -8.32 -5.88 -0.94
C LEU A 144 -7.66 -7.27 -1.03
N ALA A 145 -7.25 -7.69 -2.24
CA ALA A 145 -6.53 -8.94 -2.43
C ALA A 145 -5.16 -8.94 -1.74
N ASP A 146 -4.39 -7.86 -1.89
CA ASP A 146 -3.10 -7.65 -1.23
C ASP A 146 -3.23 -7.67 0.30
N THR A 147 -4.32 -7.08 0.82
CA THR A 147 -4.63 -7.10 2.26
C THR A 147 -4.92 -8.51 2.75
N GLU A 148 -5.69 -9.29 2.00
CA GLU A 148 -5.99 -10.69 2.35
C GLU A 148 -4.73 -11.56 2.26
N HIS A 149 -3.91 -11.35 1.23
CA HIS A 149 -2.62 -12.02 1.09
C HIS A 149 -1.68 -11.71 2.27
N ASP A 150 -1.55 -10.44 2.67
CA ASP A 150 -0.69 -10.06 3.80
C ASP A 150 -1.15 -10.67 5.13
N ARG A 151 -2.48 -10.80 5.31
CA ARG A 151 -3.11 -11.44 6.47
C ARG A 151 -2.91 -12.95 6.49
N THR A 152 -3.12 -13.61 5.36
CA THR A 152 -3.05 -15.08 5.23
C THR A 152 -1.63 -15.60 5.29
N GLU A 153 -0.67 -14.97 4.61
CA GLU A 153 0.74 -15.37 4.71
C GLU A 153 1.27 -15.19 6.13
N GLY A 154 0.73 -14.25 6.90
CA GLY A 154 1.08 -14.06 8.29
C GLY A 154 2.55 -13.68 8.54
N PRO A 155 2.87 -13.09 9.70
CA PRO A 155 4.26 -12.81 10.06
C PRO A 155 5.10 -14.09 10.21
N ALA A 156 4.48 -15.21 10.61
CA ALA A 156 5.17 -16.48 10.85
C ALA A 156 5.68 -17.15 9.57
N GLN A 157 4.89 -17.22 8.49
CA GLN A 157 5.33 -17.82 7.23
C GLN A 157 6.41 -16.97 6.58
N ARG A 158 6.27 -15.64 6.62
CA ARG A 158 7.31 -14.71 6.13
C ARG A 158 8.61 -14.86 6.91
N ALA A 159 8.53 -14.98 8.24
CA ALA A 159 9.71 -15.25 9.07
C ALA A 159 10.35 -16.60 8.72
N ARG A 160 9.53 -17.64 8.47
CA ARG A 160 10.00 -18.95 8.03
C ARG A 160 10.69 -18.90 6.67
N GLN A 161 10.07 -18.30 5.65
CA GLN A 161 10.69 -18.14 4.32
C GLN A 161 11.96 -17.28 4.38
N ALA A 162 12.00 -16.24 5.21
CA ALA A 162 13.21 -15.47 5.44
C ALA A 162 14.30 -16.29 6.14
N ALA A 163 13.94 -17.12 7.11
CA ALA A 163 14.86 -18.04 7.76
C ALA A 163 15.38 -19.11 6.78
N GLU A 164 14.53 -19.69 5.94
CA GLU A 164 14.90 -20.65 4.90
C GLU A 164 15.83 -20.02 3.86
N ARG A 165 15.55 -18.80 3.38
CA ARG A 165 16.47 -18.07 2.48
C ARG A 165 17.81 -17.74 3.11
N ARG A 166 17.85 -17.48 4.42
CA ARG A 166 19.10 -17.25 5.17
C ARG A 166 19.84 -18.54 5.48
N ALA A 167 19.12 -19.64 5.65
CA ALA A 167 19.69 -20.97 5.87
C ALA A 167 20.25 -21.57 4.57
N GLY A 168 19.65 -21.22 3.42
CA GLY A 168 20.16 -21.54 2.10
C GLY A 168 21.46 -20.79 1.83
N GLN A 169 22.60 -21.47 2.01
CA GLN A 169 23.85 -21.00 1.45
C GLN A 169 23.70 -20.86 -0.06
N LEU A 170 24.16 -19.75 -0.62
CA LEU A 170 24.29 -19.58 -2.07
C LEU A 170 25.12 -20.74 -2.63
N ALA A 171 24.72 -21.27 -3.78
CA ALA A 171 25.54 -22.23 -4.52
C ALA A 171 26.92 -21.63 -4.79
N ALA A 172 27.95 -22.46 -4.89
CA ALA A 172 29.34 -21.98 -5.01
C ALA A 172 29.57 -21.11 -6.26
N ASP A 173 28.80 -21.37 -7.32
CA ASP A 173 28.82 -20.69 -8.61
C ASP A 173 27.77 -19.57 -8.75
N ASP A 174 27.07 -19.22 -7.66
CA ASP A 174 26.03 -18.21 -7.71
C ASP A 174 26.61 -16.80 -7.97
N PRO A 175 26.13 -16.07 -8.98
CA PRO A 175 26.66 -14.74 -9.33
C PRO A 175 26.41 -13.68 -8.26
N ARG A 176 25.65 -13.98 -7.20
CA ARG A 176 25.39 -13.06 -6.08
C ARG A 176 26.50 -13.08 -5.02
N HIS A 177 27.49 -13.98 -5.11
CA HIS A 177 28.72 -13.85 -4.32
C HIS A 177 29.42 -12.52 -4.61
N GLY A 178 30.16 -11.99 -3.63
CA GLY A 178 30.79 -10.67 -3.76
C GLY A 178 29.82 -9.48 -3.78
N THR A 179 28.54 -9.68 -3.45
CA THR A 179 27.55 -8.59 -3.40
C THR A 179 27.00 -8.37 -1.99
N VAL A 180 26.55 -7.14 -1.71
CA VAL A 180 25.83 -6.80 -0.48
C VAL A 180 24.54 -7.62 -0.33
N ASN A 181 23.91 -7.99 -1.46
CA ASN A 181 22.70 -8.82 -1.50
C ASN A 181 22.98 -10.24 -0.99
N GLY A 182 24.07 -10.86 -1.47
CA GLY A 182 24.52 -12.18 -1.00
C GLY A 182 24.76 -12.22 0.50
N TYR A 183 25.39 -11.18 1.06
CA TYR A 183 25.66 -11.10 2.50
C TYR A 183 24.39 -10.91 3.36
N ASN A 184 23.53 -9.95 3.01
CA ASN A 184 22.38 -9.56 3.86
C ASN A 184 21.18 -10.49 3.73
N ASN A 185 20.84 -10.90 2.50
CA ASN A 185 19.59 -11.60 2.22
C ASN A 185 19.75 -13.12 2.24
N TYR A 186 20.91 -13.63 1.83
CA TYR A 186 21.20 -15.07 1.74
C TYR A 186 22.14 -15.56 2.84
N GLY A 187 22.56 -14.68 3.74
CA GLY A 187 23.42 -15.06 4.86
C GLY A 187 24.81 -15.55 4.43
N CYS A 188 25.25 -15.30 3.19
CA CYS A 188 26.57 -15.73 2.75
C CYS A 188 27.66 -15.02 3.54
N ARG A 189 28.69 -15.78 3.93
CA ARG A 189 29.83 -15.30 4.73
C ARG A 189 31.17 -15.61 4.07
N CYS A 190 31.20 -15.83 2.75
CA CYS A 190 32.47 -15.92 2.02
C CYS A 190 33.21 -14.56 2.06
N GLU A 191 34.51 -14.59 1.80
CA GLU A 191 35.36 -13.40 1.93
C GLU A 191 34.91 -12.26 1.01
N GLU A 192 34.57 -12.58 -0.25
CA GLU A 192 34.07 -11.61 -1.22
C GLU A 192 32.79 -10.91 -0.72
N CYS A 193 31.83 -11.66 -0.15
CA CYS A 193 30.62 -11.09 0.42
C CYS A 193 30.90 -10.20 1.65
N ARG A 194 31.87 -10.58 2.50
CA ARG A 194 32.28 -9.77 3.66
C ARG A 194 32.92 -8.45 3.23
N LEU A 195 33.82 -8.50 2.25
CA LEU A 195 34.48 -7.32 1.68
C LEU A 195 33.44 -6.37 1.08
N ALA A 196 32.53 -6.88 0.25
CA ALA A 196 31.47 -6.07 -0.36
C ALA A 196 30.56 -5.40 0.69
N PHE A 197 30.22 -6.11 1.77
CA PHE A 197 29.45 -5.53 2.87
C PHE A 197 30.23 -4.46 3.64
N SER A 198 31.51 -4.74 3.96
CA SER A 198 32.41 -3.81 4.64
C SER A 198 32.57 -2.50 3.84
N ASP A 199 32.84 -2.60 2.54
CA ASP A 199 32.98 -1.46 1.64
C ASP A 199 31.70 -0.63 1.57
N ALA A 200 30.55 -1.28 1.41
CA ALA A 200 29.25 -0.61 1.39
C ALA A 200 28.97 0.12 2.73
N HIS A 201 29.34 -0.49 3.85
CA HIS A 201 29.19 0.12 5.17
C HIS A 201 30.13 1.32 5.37
N ALA A 202 31.39 1.21 4.95
CA ALA A 202 32.36 2.30 4.98
C ALA A 202 31.88 3.51 4.16
N ARG A 203 31.39 3.28 2.93
CA ARG A 203 30.81 4.33 2.07
C ARG A 203 29.62 5.03 2.73
N LYS A 204 28.70 4.28 3.35
CA LYS A 204 27.57 4.85 4.09
C LYS A 204 28.01 5.71 5.27
N LYS A 205 29.01 5.25 6.03
CA LYS A 205 29.55 6.01 7.18
C LYS A 205 30.18 7.33 6.71
N ALA A 206 30.95 7.30 5.62
CA ALA A 206 31.55 8.50 5.03
C ALA A 206 30.48 9.50 4.54
N ALA A 207 29.44 9.03 3.84
CA ALA A 207 28.34 9.88 3.36
C ALA A 207 27.58 10.53 4.53
N LYS A 208 27.31 9.78 5.61
CA LYS A 208 26.66 10.32 6.81
C LYS A 208 27.52 11.39 7.49
N ALA A 209 28.82 11.18 7.60
CA ALA A 209 29.75 12.15 8.18
C ALA A 209 29.80 13.46 7.37
N ALA A 210 29.82 13.35 6.03
CA ALA A 210 29.77 14.52 5.14
C ALA A 210 28.46 15.31 5.30
N LEU A 211 27.31 14.62 5.40
CA LEU A 211 26.01 15.26 5.61
C LEU A 211 25.94 15.99 6.96
N SER A 212 26.45 15.36 8.04
CA SER A 212 26.48 16.01 9.36
C SER A 212 27.40 17.22 9.41
N ALA A 213 28.55 17.18 8.72
CA ALA A 213 29.45 18.33 8.63
C ALA A 213 28.74 19.51 7.94
N ALA A 214 28.09 19.27 6.80
CA ALA A 214 27.36 20.31 6.07
C ALA A 214 26.21 20.97 6.86
N HIS A 215 25.55 20.23 7.77
CA HIS A 215 24.47 20.79 8.58
C HIS A 215 24.98 21.57 9.81
N SER A 216 26.23 21.35 10.23
CA SER A 216 26.82 22.01 11.41
C SER A 216 27.13 23.49 11.17
N ASP A 217 27.34 23.88 9.90
CA ASP A 217 27.76 25.23 9.52
C ASP A 217 26.61 26.26 9.46
N ASP A 218 25.33 25.82 9.59
CA ASP A 218 24.14 26.67 9.38
C ASP A 218 23.53 27.25 10.69
N HIS A 219 24.01 26.87 11.88
CA HIS A 219 23.45 27.31 13.17
C HIS A 219 24.21 28.48 13.85
N GLY A 220 25.10 29.16 13.13
CA GLY A 220 26.04 30.14 13.71
C GLY A 220 25.72 31.63 13.62
N SER A 221 24.57 32.10 13.10
CA SER A 221 24.42 33.54 12.77
C SER A 221 23.09 34.20 13.15
N GLY A 222 22.44 33.72 14.22
CA GLY A 222 21.24 34.35 14.79
C GLY A 222 21.51 35.10 16.09
N GLY A 223 22.53 35.95 16.13
CA GLY A 223 22.74 36.89 17.24
C GLY A 223 21.64 37.95 17.23
N VAL A 224 20.61 37.77 18.05
CA VAL A 224 19.61 38.80 18.32
C VAL A 224 20.21 39.82 19.28
N ASP A 225 20.73 40.91 18.72
CA ASP A 225 21.06 42.12 19.48
C ASP A 225 19.76 42.77 19.95
N GLY A 226 19.33 42.44 21.17
CA GLY A 226 18.25 43.12 21.87
C GLY A 226 18.75 44.45 22.44
N HIS A 227 18.20 45.55 21.91
CA HIS A 227 18.20 46.89 22.52
C HIS A 227 17.06 47.03 23.52
#